data_AF-A0A183CX19-F1
#
_entry.id   AF-A0A183CX19-F1
#
_cell.length_a   1.000
_cell.length_b   1.000
_cell.length_c   1.000
_cell.angle_alpha   90.00
_cell.angle_beta   90.00
_cell.angle_gamma   90.00
#
_symmetry.space_group_name_H-M   'P 1'
#
loop_
_entity.id
_entity.type
_entity.pdbx_description
1 polymer ?
#
loop_
_entity_poly.entity_id
_entity_poly.type
_entity_poly.pdbx_seq_one_letter_code
_entity_poly.pdbx_strand_id
1 'polypeptide(L)'
;MLKLANIGTCAFLLLAVFLVCQSEQSANASGFFSECEGRWLEWSDWTKCSDECGACGKAMRVRSCLSPYQHCSCKGLVFALSVCNMEVCRHPRPPCCHPHKVVTLFGTFVCF
;
A
#
# COMPACT_ATOMS: atom_id res chain seq x y z
N MET A 1 -30.72 -17.40 -34.73
CA MET A 1 -31.43 -17.85 -33.51
C MET A 1 -31.00 -16.95 -32.35
N LEU A 2 -31.65 -15.80 -32.18
CA LEU A 2 -31.43 -14.95 -31.00
C LEU A 2 -32.01 -15.68 -29.77
N LYS A 3 -31.20 -15.86 -28.71
CA LYS A 3 -31.75 -16.04 -27.35
C LYS A 3 -31.66 -14.70 -26.62
N LEU A 4 -32.76 -13.96 -26.70
CA LEU A 4 -33.17 -12.95 -25.73
C LEU A 4 -33.78 -13.68 -24.52
N ALA A 5 -33.35 -13.35 -23.30
CA ALA A 5 -34.08 -13.49 -22.03
C ALA A 5 -33.12 -13.04 -20.90
N ASN A 6 -32.99 -11.74 -20.59
CA ASN A 6 -33.91 -10.86 -19.85
C ASN A 6 -33.90 -11.11 -18.33
N ILE A 7 -33.16 -10.21 -17.65
CA ILE A 7 -33.35 -9.56 -16.34
C ILE A 7 -34.14 -10.34 -15.28
N GLY A 8 -33.42 -10.76 -14.23
CA GLY A 8 -34.00 -11.26 -12.99
C GLY A 8 -34.79 -10.19 -12.25
N THR A 9 -35.99 -10.55 -11.83
CA THR A 9 -36.81 -9.76 -10.89
C THR A 9 -36.94 -10.55 -9.59
N CYS A 10 -36.62 -9.88 -8.47
CA CYS A 10 -36.70 -10.41 -7.11
C CYS A 10 -38.15 -10.70 -6.73
N ALA A 11 -38.47 -11.95 -6.37
CA ALA A 11 -39.77 -12.28 -5.80
C ALA A 11 -39.76 -12.07 -4.28
N PHE A 12 -40.58 -11.12 -3.80
CA PHE A 12 -40.93 -10.98 -2.39
C PHE A 12 -41.92 -12.08 -2.01
N LEU A 13 -41.60 -12.90 -1.01
CA LEU A 13 -42.58 -13.78 -0.35
C LEU A 13 -42.71 -13.38 1.12
N LEU A 14 -43.75 -12.59 1.41
CA LEU A 14 -44.26 -12.39 2.76
C LEU A 14 -45.02 -13.65 3.18
N LEU A 15 -44.33 -14.59 3.82
CA LEU A 15 -44.81 -15.40 4.95
C LEU A 15 -43.77 -16.48 5.26
N ALA A 16 -43.05 -16.23 6.36
CA ALA A 16 -42.26 -17.16 7.16
C ALA A 16 -41.09 -17.92 6.48
N VAL A 17 -40.00 -17.96 7.25
CA VAL A 17 -38.77 -18.73 7.07
C VAL A 17 -37.72 -18.07 6.16
N PHE A 18 -36.87 -17.28 6.82
CA PHE A 18 -35.51 -16.87 6.45
C PHE A 18 -35.06 -17.27 5.03
N LEU A 19 -35.39 -16.44 4.04
CA LEU A 19 -34.73 -16.48 2.73
C LEU A 19 -33.50 -15.58 2.78
N VAL A 20 -32.41 -16.19 3.22
CA VAL A 20 -31.06 -15.68 3.04
C VAL A 20 -30.86 -15.47 1.54
N CYS A 21 -30.61 -14.23 1.13
CA CYS A 21 -30.05 -13.95 -0.20
C CYS A 21 -28.58 -14.39 -0.16
N GLN A 22 -28.35 -15.70 -0.27
CA GLN A 22 -27.00 -16.22 -0.44
C GLN A 22 -26.52 -15.75 -1.80
N SER A 23 -25.50 -14.89 -1.80
CA SER A 23 -24.66 -14.70 -2.98
C SER A 23 -24.17 -16.08 -3.41
N GLU A 24 -24.64 -16.59 -4.55
CA GLU A 24 -24.06 -17.76 -5.19
C GLU A 24 -22.63 -17.41 -5.60
N GLN A 25 -21.66 -17.65 -4.71
CA GLN A 25 -20.29 -17.83 -5.15
C GLN A 25 -20.25 -19.17 -5.85
N SER A 26 -20.40 -19.15 -7.17
CA SER A 26 -20.13 -20.29 -8.04
C SER A 26 -18.63 -20.63 -7.96
N ALA A 27 -18.25 -21.34 -6.91
CA ALA A 27 -16.96 -21.99 -6.79
C ALA A 27 -16.94 -23.22 -7.71
N ASN A 28 -16.84 -23.01 -9.03
CA ASN A 28 -16.40 -24.09 -9.91
C ASN A 28 -15.81 -23.57 -11.23
N ALA A 29 -14.56 -23.17 -11.15
CA ALA A 29 -13.58 -23.47 -12.19
C ALA A 29 -12.24 -23.63 -11.49
N SER A 30 -11.88 -24.89 -11.22
CA SER A 30 -10.49 -25.32 -11.13
C SER A 30 -9.81 -24.99 -12.46
N GLY A 31 -9.35 -23.75 -12.57
CA GLY A 31 -8.68 -23.17 -13.70
C GLY A 31 -7.50 -22.40 -13.16
N PHE A 32 -6.31 -22.87 -13.53
CA PHE A 32 -5.02 -22.28 -13.29
C PHE A 32 -4.99 -20.83 -13.81
N PHE A 33 -5.50 -19.87 -13.03
CA PHE A 33 -4.88 -18.56 -13.02
C PHE A 33 -3.50 -18.84 -12.46
N SER A 34 -2.52 -19.00 -13.32
CA SER A 34 -1.14 -18.77 -12.92
C SER A 34 -1.15 -17.37 -12.32
N GLU A 35 -1.24 -17.28 -11.00
CA GLU A 35 -1.03 -16.06 -10.24
C GLU A 35 0.35 -15.58 -10.68
N CYS A 36 0.35 -14.65 -11.63
CA CYS A 36 1.55 -14.14 -12.27
C CYS A 36 2.15 -13.09 -11.33
N GLU A 37 2.30 -13.48 -10.06
CA GLU A 37 2.68 -12.61 -8.96
C GLU A 37 4.17 -12.79 -8.72
N GLY A 38 4.92 -11.78 -9.16
CA GLY A 38 6.32 -11.66 -8.80
C GLY A 38 6.43 -11.51 -7.27
N ARG A 39 7.49 -12.07 -6.71
CA ARG A 39 7.83 -11.94 -5.29
C ARG A 39 8.87 -10.85 -5.11
N TRP A 40 8.63 -9.96 -4.15
CA TRP A 40 9.62 -8.99 -3.76
C TRP A 40 10.76 -9.66 -3.01
N LEU A 41 12.00 -9.30 -3.36
CA LEU A 41 13.15 -9.54 -2.50
C LEU A 41 13.08 -8.66 -1.26
N GLU A 42 13.96 -8.99 -0.32
CA GLU A 42 14.24 -8.11 0.82
C GLU A 42 14.65 -6.72 0.33
N TRP A 43 14.25 -5.72 1.10
CA TRP A 43 14.67 -4.36 0.84
C TRP A 43 16.17 -4.22 1.02
N SER A 44 16.79 -3.39 0.19
CA SER A 44 18.12 -2.89 0.49
C SER A 44 18.11 -2.07 1.78
N ASP A 45 19.29 -1.86 2.32
CA ASP A 45 19.49 -0.84 3.33
C ASP A 45 19.06 0.54 2.81
N TRP A 46 18.68 1.40 3.75
CA TRP A 46 18.43 2.80 3.47
C TRP A 46 19.73 3.50 3.08
N THR A 47 19.68 4.37 2.08
CA THR A 47 20.77 5.28 1.78
C THR A 47 21.02 6.20 2.97
N LYS A 48 22.23 6.78 3.02
CA LYS A 48 22.50 7.88 3.95
C LYS A 48 21.45 8.99 3.74
N CYS A 49 20.96 9.54 4.86
CA CYS A 49 20.02 10.64 4.84
C CYS A 49 20.67 11.86 4.17
N SER A 50 19.91 12.58 3.33
CA SER A 50 20.42 13.74 2.60
C SER A 50 20.70 14.97 3.49
N ASP A 51 20.16 15.00 4.71
CA ASP A 51 20.39 16.03 5.71
C ASP A 51 20.45 15.37 7.10
N GLU A 52 21.00 16.07 8.09
CA GLU A 52 21.30 15.51 9.41
C GLU A 52 20.35 16.01 10.52
N CYS A 53 19.44 16.94 10.21
CA CYS A 53 18.47 17.48 11.17
C CYS A 53 17.19 18.01 10.49
N GLY A 54 16.24 18.42 11.33
CA GLY A 54 15.05 19.20 10.99
C GLY A 54 14.00 18.45 10.19
N ALA A 55 14.06 17.12 10.11
CA ALA A 55 13.27 16.32 9.17
C ALA A 55 13.40 16.84 7.72
N CYS A 56 14.55 17.43 7.39
CA CYS A 56 14.86 17.98 6.07
C CYS A 56 15.39 16.90 5.12
N GLY A 57 15.94 15.83 5.68
CA GLY A 57 16.60 14.78 4.93
C GLY A 57 15.64 13.70 4.45
N LYS A 58 15.97 13.10 3.30
CA LYS A 58 15.30 11.91 2.78
C LYS A 58 16.31 10.78 2.62
N ALA A 59 15.88 9.57 2.91
CA ALA A 59 16.57 8.33 2.61
C ALA A 59 15.75 7.54 1.59
N MET A 60 16.45 6.79 0.75
CA MET A 60 15.84 5.92 -0.25
C MET A 60 16.30 4.49 0.00
N ARG A 61 15.43 3.53 -0.30
CA ARG A 61 15.81 2.11 -0.41
C ARG A 61 15.17 1.50 -1.63
N VAL A 62 15.76 0.43 -2.14
CA VAL A 62 15.30 -0.28 -3.33
C VAL A 62 15.12 -1.74 -3.03
N ARG A 63 14.27 -2.42 -3.78
CA ARG A 63 14.12 -3.88 -3.75
C ARG A 63 13.99 -4.39 -5.17
N SER A 64 14.38 -5.64 -5.40
CA SER A 64 14.22 -6.26 -6.71
C SER A 64 13.01 -7.19 -6.73
N CYS A 65 12.36 -7.29 -7.89
CA CYS A 65 11.26 -8.20 -8.11
C CYS A 65 11.79 -9.51 -8.71
N LEU A 66 11.60 -10.62 -8.01
CA LEU A 66 11.80 -11.96 -8.57
C LEU A 66 10.52 -12.40 -9.26
N SER A 67 10.62 -12.62 -10.57
CA SER A 67 9.49 -13.01 -11.38
C SER A 67 9.87 -14.20 -12.28
N PRO A 68 9.13 -15.32 -12.24
CA PRO A 68 9.45 -16.51 -13.02
C PRO A 68 9.16 -16.33 -14.52
N TYR A 69 8.33 -15.35 -14.90
CA TYR A 69 7.96 -15.09 -16.30
C TYR A 69 8.01 -13.59 -16.62
N GLN A 70 8.36 -13.26 -17.86
CA GLN A 70 8.52 -11.85 -18.30
C GLN A 70 7.25 -11.01 -18.17
N HIS A 71 6.08 -11.65 -18.17
CA HIS A 71 4.77 -11.01 -18.05
C HIS A 71 4.26 -10.94 -16.59
N CYS A 72 5.00 -11.53 -15.64
CA CYS A 72 4.67 -11.44 -14.22
C CYS A 72 5.40 -10.24 -13.61
N SER A 73 4.68 -9.42 -12.85
CA SER A 73 5.20 -8.21 -12.22
C SER A 73 4.86 -8.20 -10.74
N CYS A 74 5.74 -7.62 -9.92
CA CYS A 74 5.44 -7.40 -8.52
C CYS A 74 4.52 -6.18 -8.35
N LYS A 75 3.50 -6.30 -7.50
CA LYS A 75 2.60 -5.19 -7.17
C LYS A 75 3.32 -4.19 -6.24
N GLY A 76 3.27 -2.91 -6.58
CA GLY A 76 3.84 -1.81 -5.80
C GLY A 76 5.14 -1.23 -6.38
N LEU A 77 5.77 -0.33 -5.63
CA LEU A 77 6.97 0.39 -6.07
C LEU A 77 8.25 -0.42 -5.82
N VAL A 78 9.23 -0.20 -6.71
CA VAL A 78 10.59 -0.77 -6.65
C VAL A 78 11.45 -0.02 -5.61
N PHE A 79 11.15 1.26 -5.39
CA PHE A 79 11.83 2.10 -4.42
C PHE A 79 10.87 2.62 -3.35
N ALA A 80 11.43 2.94 -2.18
CA ALA A 80 10.73 3.63 -1.11
C ALA A 80 11.56 4.83 -0.65
N LEU A 81 10.87 5.94 -0.34
CA LEU A 81 11.44 7.15 0.21
C LEU A 81 10.90 7.35 1.61
N SER A 82 11.76 7.75 2.55
CA SER A 82 11.38 8.10 3.91
C SER A 82 12.08 9.40 4.32
N VAL A 83 11.37 10.21 5.10
CA VAL A 83 11.98 11.32 5.84
C VAL A 83 12.84 10.74 6.97
N CYS A 84 13.96 11.39 7.26
CA CYS A 84 14.91 10.98 8.29
C CYS A 84 15.42 12.18 9.08
N ASN A 85 16.06 11.88 10.22
CA ASN A 85 16.65 12.86 11.14
C ASN A 85 15.64 13.88 11.66
N MET A 86 14.70 13.39 12.48
CA MET A 86 13.59 14.15 13.05
C MET A 86 14.00 15.10 14.19
N GLU A 87 15.28 15.09 14.59
CA GLU A 87 15.79 16.01 15.60
C GLU A 87 15.85 17.43 15.06
N VAL A 88 15.52 18.44 15.87
CA VAL A 88 15.53 19.84 15.43
C VAL A 88 16.92 20.32 15.02
N CYS A 89 16.99 21.12 13.95
CA CYS A 89 18.23 21.82 13.60
C CYS A 89 18.54 22.94 14.60
N ARG A 90 19.84 23.25 14.74
CA ARG A 90 20.31 24.43 15.47
C ARG A 90 20.40 25.64 14.53
N HIS A 91 20.37 26.83 15.12
CA HIS A 91 20.64 28.08 14.42
C HIS A 91 21.98 27.99 13.65
N PRO A 92 22.08 28.46 12.39
CA PRO A 92 21.18 29.40 11.68
C PRO A 92 20.04 28.78 10.88
N ARG A 93 19.89 27.45 10.87
CA ARG A 93 18.81 26.79 10.12
C ARG A 93 17.47 26.89 10.86
N PRO A 94 16.33 26.88 10.12
CA PRO A 94 15.02 26.66 10.72
C PRO A 94 15.02 25.33 11.50
N PRO A 95 14.34 25.24 12.66
CA PRO A 95 14.32 24.02 13.46
C PRO A 95 13.81 22.78 12.72
N CYS A 96 12.78 22.95 11.87
CA CYS A 96 12.20 21.91 11.03
C CYS A 96 11.98 22.41 9.61
N CYS A 97 12.09 21.52 8.62
CA CYS A 97 11.71 21.77 7.25
C CYS A 97 10.20 21.59 7.05
N HIS A 98 9.61 22.41 6.17
CA HIS A 98 8.20 22.27 5.79
C HIS A 98 7.95 20.90 5.13
N PRO A 99 6.85 20.19 5.46
CA PRO A 99 5.69 20.60 6.25
C PRO A 99 5.77 20.33 7.77
N HIS A 100 6.90 19.83 8.25
CA HIS A 100 7.04 19.41 9.65
C HIS A 100 7.16 20.60 10.60
N LYS A 101 6.62 20.42 11.80
CA LYS A 101 6.62 21.44 12.86
C LYS A 101 7.30 20.88 14.09
N VAL A 102 7.79 21.80 14.93
CA VAL A 102 8.37 21.42 16.21
C VAL A 102 7.25 20.95 17.14
N VAL A 103 7.39 19.74 17.66
CA VAL A 103 6.55 19.17 18.70
C VAL A 103 7.42 18.67 19.85
N THR A 104 6.83 18.55 21.04
CA THR A 104 7.52 18.04 22.22
C THR A 104 7.11 16.60 22.47
N LEU A 105 8.06 15.67 22.40
CA LEU A 105 7.86 14.25 22.74
C LEU A 105 8.80 13.88 23.89
N PHE A 106 8.27 13.39 25.01
CA PHE A 106 9.07 13.00 26.19
C PHE A 106 10.06 14.09 26.69
N GLY A 107 9.68 15.36 26.55
CA GLY A 107 10.54 16.49 26.95
C GLY A 107 11.63 16.87 25.94
N THR A 108 11.68 16.24 24.76
CA THR A 108 12.58 16.62 23.66
C THR A 108 11.84 17.28 22.51
N PHE A 109 12.53 18.18 21.80
CA PHE A 109 11.99 18.85 20.60
C PHE A 109 12.33 18.04 19.36
N VAL A 110 11.29 17.66 18.61
CA VAL A 110 11.40 16.87 17.39
C VAL A 110 10.46 17.43 16.32
N CYS A 111 10.70 17.07 15.07
CA CYS A 111 9.94 17.52 13.92
C CYS A 111 8.90 16.46 13.53
N PHE A 112 7.62 16.82 13.55
CA PHE A 112 6.52 16.00 13.03
C PHE A 112 5.53 16.87 12.23
#